data_AF-A0A6C7E8Y2-F1
#
_entry.id   AF-A0A6C7E8Y2-F1
#
_cell.length_a   1.000
_cell.length_b   1.000
_cell.length_c   1.000
_cell.angle_alpha   90.00
_cell.angle_beta   90.00
_cell.angle_gamma   90.00
#
_symmetry.space_group_name_H-M   'P 1'
#
loop_
_entity.id
_entity.type
_entity.pdbx_description
1 polymer ?
#
loop_
_entity_poly.entity_id
_entity_poly.type
_entity_poly.pdbx_seq_one_letter_code
_entity_poly.pdbx_strand_id
1 'polypeptide(L)'
;MTSLRRIAALASCATLMLAACAGSDADSQPTDSAAPPATEAPEPPATEAPEPEPEPEPEPEPEPEPEPEPEPEPEPEPEPETDDDGFDEDDAAAVATGGDGDAPDGADFSAIDPIVQAFVDERGLNGAGLIVVSADDGVLYEDHWGEFDADRISLVASSSKMITAGVLARLHDDGLLDIDAPVADVVDWGAGNPDITPAQLVSNSSGLIGLLQDVGYPPYICQYVADGTLQECAEQIFTNTDDDAAILPPDTAFHYGGAQWQVAGAVAEVASGKSWDQLIDEIYVQPCELETLAFNNHFTQIGTGGFDYPTAFNGDPSTLAPTDNPNMEGGAYVTTGDYGKLLLMHLRGGMCGDEQVLSQNALDMMHADRIAEAYDGDAYDEATGYGMGWWVDRESGYISDGGAYGSVPWLDLDDGYGAYLVIEADSPTGNELASQLYDIVEAAVTT
;
A
#
# COMPACT_ATOMS: atom_id res chain seq x y z
N MET A 1 36.42 29.03 -13.92
CA MET A 1 36.27 28.25 -15.16
C MET A 1 36.69 26.84 -14.79
N THR A 2 35.88 25.78 -14.67
CA THR A 2 34.46 25.46 -14.90
C THR A 2 34.34 24.04 -14.30
N SER A 3 33.55 23.85 -13.23
CA SER A 3 32.39 22.93 -13.08
C SER A 3 32.50 21.44 -13.48
N LEU A 4 31.66 20.65 -12.79
CA LEU A 4 31.26 19.22 -12.89
C LEU A 4 32.00 18.24 -11.96
N ARG A 5 31.45 17.94 -10.76
CA ARG A 5 30.25 17.16 -10.35
C ARG A 5 30.55 15.64 -10.26
N ARG A 6 30.47 15.17 -9.01
CA ARG A 6 30.61 13.79 -8.52
C ARG A 6 29.23 13.13 -8.49
N ILE A 7 29.13 11.88 -8.90
CA ILE A 7 28.08 10.93 -8.54
C ILE A 7 28.78 9.61 -8.25
N ALA A 8 28.71 9.13 -7.01
CA ALA A 8 28.89 7.74 -6.60
C ALA A 8 28.81 7.66 -5.07
N ALA A 9 27.72 7.11 -4.54
CA ALA A 9 27.67 6.30 -3.32
C ALA A 9 26.21 5.97 -2.98
N LEU A 10 25.78 4.74 -3.23
CA LEU A 10 24.60 4.10 -2.61
C LEU A 10 24.85 2.59 -2.69
N ALA A 11 25.25 2.01 -1.54
CA ALA A 11 25.22 0.58 -1.22
C ALA A 11 25.85 0.42 0.17
N SER A 12 25.02 0.40 1.23
CA SER A 12 25.30 -0.28 2.51
C SER A 12 24.14 -0.01 3.47
N CYS A 13 23.35 -1.04 3.76
CA CYS A 13 22.99 -1.41 5.14
C CYS A 13 22.27 -2.76 5.10
N ALA A 14 23.05 -3.83 4.99
CA ALA A 14 22.66 -5.16 5.44
C ALA A 14 23.87 -5.72 6.19
N THR A 15 23.85 -5.70 7.53
CA THR A 15 24.75 -6.57 8.30
C THR A 15 24.31 -6.74 9.76
N LEU A 16 24.01 -7.98 10.13
CA LEU A 16 24.42 -8.69 11.36
C LEU A 16 23.91 -10.13 11.18
N MET A 17 24.62 -11.25 11.40
CA MET A 17 25.98 -11.56 11.81
C MET A 17 26.16 -13.08 11.58
N LEU A 18 27.30 -13.56 11.07
CA LEU A 18 28.01 -14.76 11.58
C LEU A 18 29.30 -15.03 10.80
N ALA A 19 30.38 -15.24 11.56
CA ALA A 19 31.74 -15.40 11.08
C ALA A 19 32.24 -16.85 11.22
N ALA A 20 33.11 -17.21 10.26
CA ALA A 20 34.25 -18.12 10.32
C ALA A 20 34.02 -19.65 10.26
N CYS A 21 34.52 -20.28 9.18
CA CYS A 21 35.87 -20.88 9.17
C CYS A 21 36.34 -21.23 7.74
N ALA A 22 37.67 -21.33 7.59
CA ALA A 22 38.45 -21.11 6.39
C ALA A 22 38.95 -22.36 5.64
N GLY A 23 39.48 -22.13 4.42
CA GLY A 23 40.48 -22.94 3.71
C GLY A 23 40.04 -23.42 2.32
N SER A 24 40.83 -23.40 1.24
CA SER A 24 42.13 -22.85 0.87
C SER A 24 42.38 -23.25 -0.60
N ASP A 25 42.95 -22.33 -1.38
CA ASP A 25 43.84 -22.48 -2.56
C ASP A 25 43.55 -23.52 -3.68
N ALA A 26 43.44 -23.06 -4.93
CA ALA A 26 44.54 -23.13 -5.92
C ALA A 26 44.06 -22.97 -7.39
N ASP A 27 44.45 -21.84 -7.98
CA ASP A 27 45.18 -21.67 -9.26
C ASP A 27 45.02 -22.72 -10.39
N SER A 28 44.58 -22.27 -11.58
CA SER A 28 45.18 -22.61 -12.89
C SER A 28 44.52 -21.84 -14.05
N GLN A 29 45.35 -21.12 -14.80
CA GLN A 29 45.06 -20.32 -15.99
C GLN A 29 45.14 -21.14 -17.32
N PRO A 30 44.89 -20.55 -18.51
CA PRO A 30 44.07 -21.13 -19.57
C PRO A 30 44.84 -21.81 -20.70
N THR A 31 44.12 -22.52 -21.59
CA THR A 31 44.66 -23.00 -22.86
C THR A 31 43.88 -22.45 -24.04
N ASP A 32 44.67 -21.86 -24.94
CA ASP A 32 44.37 -21.27 -26.24
C ASP A 32 44.26 -22.37 -27.31
N SER A 33 43.27 -22.28 -28.20
CA SER A 33 43.25 -23.11 -29.42
C SER A 33 42.45 -22.43 -30.53
N ALA A 34 43.19 -21.79 -31.43
CA ALA A 34 42.73 -21.23 -32.68
C ALA A 34 42.46 -22.31 -33.74
N ALA A 35 41.39 -22.13 -34.52
CA ALA A 35 41.05 -22.92 -35.71
C ALA A 35 40.97 -22.03 -36.98
N PRO A 36 41.18 -22.58 -38.18
CA PRO A 36 41.71 -21.87 -39.38
C PRO A 36 40.64 -21.24 -40.29
N PRO A 37 41.01 -20.46 -41.35
CA PRO A 37 40.12 -19.50 -42.00
C PRO A 37 39.21 -20.15 -43.05
N ALA A 38 37.96 -19.67 -43.11
CA ALA A 38 36.98 -20.03 -44.13
C ALA A 38 37.21 -19.22 -45.42
N THR A 39 37.01 -19.90 -46.54
CA THR A 39 37.24 -19.42 -47.92
C THR A 39 35.99 -18.68 -48.42
N GLU A 40 36.16 -17.47 -48.97
CA GLU A 40 35.08 -16.69 -49.59
C GLU A 40 34.57 -17.36 -50.89
N ALA A 41 33.25 -17.48 -51.01
CA ALA A 41 32.54 -17.84 -52.23
C ALA A 41 31.82 -16.60 -52.79
N PRO A 42 31.66 -16.46 -54.12
CA PRO A 42 31.20 -15.22 -54.75
C PRO A 42 29.68 -15.00 -54.59
N GLU A 43 29.31 -13.73 -54.39
CA GLU A 43 27.92 -13.25 -54.26
C GLU A 43 27.08 -13.46 -55.53
N PRO A 44 25.79 -13.82 -55.42
CA PRO A 44 24.84 -13.81 -56.53
C PRO A 44 24.38 -12.39 -56.89
N PRO A 45 23.92 -12.14 -58.13
CA PRO A 45 23.55 -10.80 -58.59
C PRO A 45 22.27 -10.30 -57.90
N ALA A 46 22.26 -9.00 -57.59
CA ALA A 46 21.14 -8.29 -57.00
C ALA A 46 19.91 -8.31 -57.93
N THR A 47 18.78 -8.78 -57.39
CA THR A 47 17.45 -8.66 -57.99
C THR A 47 16.86 -7.33 -57.54
N GLU A 48 16.50 -6.45 -58.48
CA GLU A 48 15.84 -5.17 -58.19
C GLU A 48 14.47 -5.42 -57.54
N ALA A 49 14.25 -4.82 -56.37
CA ALA A 49 12.96 -4.80 -55.68
C ALA A 49 12.00 -3.80 -56.38
N PRO A 50 10.69 -4.09 -56.46
CA PRO A 50 9.73 -3.16 -57.03
C PRO A 50 9.56 -1.91 -56.14
N GLU A 51 9.40 -0.75 -56.77
CA GLU A 51 9.14 0.54 -56.10
C GLU A 51 7.82 0.48 -55.29
N PRO A 52 7.77 1.05 -54.07
CA PRO A 52 6.56 1.08 -53.26
C PRO A 52 5.49 2.00 -53.88
N GLU A 53 4.23 1.54 -53.85
CA GLU A 53 3.08 2.36 -54.23
C GLU A 53 2.89 3.52 -53.23
N PRO A 54 2.45 4.71 -53.68
CA PRO A 54 2.28 5.86 -52.80
C PRO A 54 1.15 5.64 -51.79
N GLU A 55 1.42 5.97 -50.53
CA GLU A 55 0.45 5.93 -49.44
C GLU A 55 -0.70 6.93 -49.68
N PRO A 56 -1.95 6.58 -49.31
CA PRO A 56 -3.09 7.49 -49.44
C PRO A 56 -2.95 8.71 -48.52
N GLU A 57 -3.28 9.89 -49.03
CA GLU A 57 -3.29 11.14 -48.26
C GLU A 57 -4.31 11.06 -47.09
N PRO A 58 -3.97 11.57 -45.89
CA PRO A 58 -4.85 11.54 -44.74
C PRO A 58 -6.11 12.39 -44.98
N GLU A 59 -7.26 11.85 -44.58
CA GLU A 59 -8.53 12.59 -44.61
C GLU A 59 -8.49 13.76 -43.60
N PRO A 60 -9.12 14.91 -43.93
CA PRO A 60 -9.11 16.08 -43.05
C PRO A 60 -9.88 15.80 -41.74
N GLU A 61 -9.26 16.17 -40.62
CA GLU A 61 -9.87 16.08 -39.29
C GLU A 61 -11.14 16.97 -39.20
N PRO A 62 -12.19 16.50 -38.50
CA PRO A 62 -13.40 17.28 -38.28
C PRO A 62 -13.10 18.51 -37.40
N GLU A 63 -13.65 19.67 -37.78
CA GLU A 63 -13.53 20.90 -37.01
C GLU A 63 -14.22 20.75 -35.63
N PRO A 64 -13.62 21.26 -34.54
CA PRO A 64 -14.18 21.15 -33.20
C PRO A 64 -15.51 21.91 -33.08
N GLU A 65 -16.48 21.28 -32.41
CA GLU A 65 -17.76 21.91 -32.08
C GLU A 65 -17.55 23.08 -31.10
N PRO A 66 -18.34 24.17 -31.21
CA PRO A 66 -18.20 25.33 -30.34
C PRO A 66 -18.57 24.99 -28.89
N GLU A 67 -17.69 25.38 -27.96
CA GLU A 67 -17.91 25.23 -26.52
C GLU A 67 -19.17 25.99 -26.05
N PRO A 68 -19.95 25.41 -25.10
CA PRO A 68 -21.10 26.09 -24.52
C PRO A 68 -20.69 27.31 -23.69
N GLU A 69 -21.43 28.41 -23.82
CA GLU A 69 -21.22 29.63 -23.03
C GLU A 69 -21.45 29.35 -21.52
N PRO A 70 -20.61 29.92 -20.64
CA PRO A 70 -20.73 29.71 -19.20
C PRO A 70 -22.04 30.29 -18.64
N GLU A 71 -22.70 29.51 -17.78
CA GLU A 71 -23.88 29.96 -17.03
C GLU A 71 -23.50 31.05 -16.02
N PRO A 72 -24.38 32.03 -15.76
CA PRO A 72 -24.10 33.12 -14.83
C PRO A 72 -24.03 32.63 -13.39
N GLU A 73 -23.00 33.09 -12.66
CA GLU A 73 -22.78 32.80 -11.24
C GLU A 73 -23.96 33.26 -10.36
N PRO A 74 -24.35 32.48 -9.32
CA PRO A 74 -25.38 32.88 -8.37
C PRO A 74 -24.92 34.06 -7.49
N GLU A 75 -25.84 34.99 -7.22
CA GLU A 75 -25.61 36.13 -6.33
C GLU A 75 -25.38 35.65 -4.87
N PRO A 76 -24.46 36.29 -4.11
CA PRO A 76 -24.15 35.87 -2.74
C PRO A 76 -25.32 36.15 -1.78
N GLU A 77 -25.59 35.18 -0.91
CA GLU A 77 -26.54 35.32 0.20
C GLU A 77 -26.00 36.27 1.29
N PRO A 78 -26.87 37.02 1.99
CA PRO A 78 -26.44 37.95 3.03
C PRO A 78 -25.97 37.23 4.31
N GLU A 79 -24.85 37.68 4.86
CA GLU A 79 -24.26 37.19 6.11
C GLU A 79 -25.19 37.41 7.33
N PRO A 80 -25.21 36.48 8.31
CA PRO A 80 -25.94 36.67 9.56
C PRO A 80 -25.20 37.63 10.51
N GLU A 81 -25.94 38.57 11.09
CA GLU A 81 -25.44 39.45 12.16
C GLU A 81 -25.25 38.64 13.45
N THR A 82 -24.03 38.63 14.00
CA THR A 82 -23.70 38.05 15.30
C THR A 82 -23.85 39.08 16.41
N ASP A 83 -24.75 38.81 17.35
CA ASP A 83 -24.86 39.54 18.61
C ASP A 83 -23.66 39.24 19.53
N ASP A 84 -23.06 40.33 20.02
CA ASP A 84 -21.93 40.41 20.95
C ASP A 84 -22.43 40.16 22.39
N ASP A 85 -22.00 39.05 23.01
CA ASP A 85 -22.04 38.88 24.46
C ASP A 85 -20.69 38.30 24.91
N GLY A 86 -19.89 39.19 25.51
CA GLY A 86 -18.53 38.92 25.96
C GLY A 86 -18.43 37.93 27.11
N PHE A 87 -17.34 37.17 27.12
CA PHE A 87 -16.84 36.47 28.29
C PHE A 87 -15.33 36.72 28.45
N ASP A 88 -14.99 37.03 29.70
CA ASP A 88 -13.72 37.53 30.21
C ASP A 88 -12.52 36.59 29.98
N GLU A 89 -11.35 37.22 29.78
CA GLU A 89 -10.02 36.64 29.91
C GLU A 89 -9.72 36.27 31.38
N ASP A 90 -9.44 35.00 31.66
CA ASP A 90 -8.47 34.53 32.68
C ASP A 90 -8.61 33.01 32.86
N ASP A 91 -7.76 32.20 32.22
CA ASP A 91 -6.84 31.28 32.92
C ASP A 91 -5.96 30.52 31.91
N ALA A 92 -4.66 30.75 32.00
CA ALA A 92 -3.63 29.98 31.34
C ALA A 92 -3.06 28.99 32.37
N ALA A 93 -3.33 27.69 32.22
CA ALA A 93 -2.53 26.63 32.83
C ALA A 93 -2.86 25.24 32.24
N ALA A 94 -1.81 24.58 31.71
CA ALA A 94 -1.63 23.13 31.56
C ALA A 94 -2.76 22.32 30.91
N VAL A 95 -2.64 22.08 29.60
CA VAL A 95 -3.34 21.00 28.91
C VAL A 95 -2.61 19.70 29.26
N ALA A 96 -3.29 18.84 30.02
CA ALA A 96 -2.99 17.42 30.07
C ALA A 96 -3.99 16.76 29.10
N THR A 97 -3.50 16.30 27.95
CA THR A 97 -4.24 15.39 27.07
C THR A 97 -4.03 13.99 27.61
N GLY A 98 -5.07 13.45 28.23
CA GLY A 98 -5.24 12.03 28.49
C GLY A 98 -6.69 11.75 28.16
N GLY A 99 -6.92 11.25 26.96
CA GLY A 99 -8.25 10.83 26.52
C GLY A 99 -8.56 9.50 27.16
N ASP A 100 -9.12 9.52 28.38
CA ASP A 100 -9.86 8.37 28.91
C ASP A 100 -11.12 8.22 28.04
N GLY A 101 -10.99 7.50 26.92
CA GLY A 101 -12.13 6.76 26.36
C GLY A 101 -12.73 5.91 27.47
N ASP A 102 -14.04 5.69 27.44
CA ASP A 102 -14.81 4.96 28.48
C ASP A 102 -14.42 3.46 28.44
N ALA A 103 -13.14 3.18 28.76
CA ALA A 103 -12.57 1.86 28.78
C ALA A 103 -13.35 1.02 29.80
N PRO A 104 -13.65 -0.25 29.49
CA PRO A 104 -14.35 -1.14 30.41
C PRO A 104 -13.64 -1.17 31.76
N ASP A 105 -14.43 -1.25 32.85
CA ASP A 105 -13.96 -1.31 34.24
C ASP A 105 -12.87 -2.40 34.41
N GLY A 106 -11.58 -2.07 34.29
CA GLY A 106 -10.48 -3.02 34.47
C GLY A 106 -9.22 -2.78 33.63
N ALA A 107 -9.35 -2.22 32.42
CA ALA A 107 -8.22 -2.03 31.52
C ALA A 107 -7.24 -0.94 32.03
N ASP A 108 -5.93 -1.23 32.02
CA ASP A 108 -4.88 -0.30 32.46
C ASP A 108 -3.90 0.02 31.33
N PHE A 109 -4.15 1.13 30.62
CA PHE A 109 -3.28 1.64 29.57
C PHE A 109 -2.22 2.64 30.07
N SER A 110 -2.08 2.84 31.39
CA SER A 110 -1.22 3.89 31.97
C SER A 110 0.28 3.74 31.67
N ALA A 111 0.71 2.55 31.23
CA ALA A 111 2.08 2.29 30.82
C ALA A 111 2.41 2.82 29.41
N ILE A 112 1.41 3.09 28.56
CA ILE A 112 1.61 3.49 27.15
C ILE A 112 2.23 4.88 27.05
N ASP A 113 1.60 5.89 27.66
CA ASP A 113 2.03 7.29 27.58
C ASP A 113 3.55 7.50 27.84
N PRO A 114 4.11 7.06 28.98
CA PRO A 114 5.53 7.30 29.24
C PRO A 114 6.47 6.58 28.27
N ILE A 115 6.04 5.49 27.64
CA ILE A 115 6.84 4.75 26.64
C ILE A 115 6.83 5.50 25.32
N VAL A 116 5.64 5.85 24.82
CA VAL A 116 5.50 6.54 23.54
C VAL A 116 6.13 7.93 23.60
N GLN A 117 5.87 8.70 24.66
CA GLN A 117 6.46 10.02 24.84
C GLN A 117 8.00 9.95 24.89
N ALA A 118 8.57 9.01 25.65
CA ALA A 118 10.03 8.84 25.69
C ALA A 118 10.59 8.46 24.32
N PHE A 119 9.91 7.58 23.58
CA PHE A 119 10.34 7.15 22.26
C PHE A 119 10.32 8.31 21.25
N VAL A 120 9.23 9.08 21.21
CA VAL A 120 9.08 10.29 20.39
C VAL A 120 10.21 11.27 20.67
N ASP A 121 10.49 11.55 21.95
CA ASP A 121 11.55 12.49 22.37
C ASP A 121 12.97 11.98 22.03
N GLU A 122 13.25 10.70 22.29
CA GLU A 122 14.57 10.10 22.06
C GLU A 122 14.93 9.98 20.58
N ARG A 123 13.93 9.69 19.74
CA ARG A 123 14.08 9.57 18.28
C ARG A 123 13.91 10.89 17.55
N GLY A 124 13.40 11.92 18.22
CA GLY A 124 13.14 13.24 17.63
C GLY A 124 12.07 13.18 16.54
N LEU A 125 11.02 12.38 16.77
CA LEU A 125 9.86 12.29 15.88
C LEU A 125 9.02 13.57 16.00
N ASN A 126 8.29 13.93 14.93
CA ASN A 126 7.32 15.03 15.01
C ASN A 126 6.10 14.67 15.86
N GLY A 127 5.72 13.39 15.89
CA GLY A 127 4.66 12.89 16.75
C GLY A 127 4.37 11.41 16.54
N ALA A 128 3.32 10.94 17.21
CA ALA A 128 2.78 9.60 17.09
C ALA A 128 1.27 9.61 17.36
N GLY A 129 0.54 8.65 16.80
CA GLY A 129 -0.85 8.35 17.16
C GLY A 129 -0.99 6.87 17.46
N LEU A 130 -1.81 6.52 18.45
CA LEU A 130 -2.17 5.14 18.77
C LEU A 130 -3.66 5.05 19.07
N ILE A 131 -4.33 4.09 18.43
CA ILE A 131 -5.68 3.66 18.81
C ILE A 131 -5.68 2.16 19.07
N VAL A 132 -6.38 1.75 20.12
CA VAL A 132 -6.63 0.34 20.49
C VAL A 132 -8.13 0.13 20.50
N VAL A 133 -8.58 -0.95 19.86
CA VAL A 133 -9.97 -1.29 19.68
C VAL A 133 -10.25 -2.74 20.08
N SER A 134 -11.46 -3.03 20.53
CA SER A 134 -11.96 -4.37 20.87
C SER A 134 -13.27 -4.66 20.16
N ALA A 135 -13.46 -5.92 19.74
CA ALA A 135 -14.68 -6.42 19.15
C ALA A 135 -15.90 -6.13 20.04
N ASP A 136 -15.76 -6.28 21.36
CA ASP A 136 -16.87 -6.15 22.29
C ASP A 136 -17.14 -4.69 22.68
N ASP A 137 -16.10 -3.93 23.00
CA ASP A 137 -16.24 -2.61 23.65
C ASP A 137 -16.01 -1.42 22.71
N GLY A 138 -15.52 -1.63 21.49
CA GLY A 138 -15.21 -0.52 20.57
C GLY A 138 -13.83 0.07 20.85
N VAL A 139 -13.70 1.39 20.89
CA VAL A 139 -12.42 2.06 21.18
C VAL A 139 -12.10 1.94 22.67
N LEU A 140 -10.97 1.31 22.99
CA LEU A 140 -10.49 1.11 24.36
C LEU A 140 -9.50 2.20 24.80
N TYR A 141 -8.67 2.66 23.86
CA TYR A 141 -7.65 3.67 24.10
C TYR A 141 -7.39 4.43 22.80
N GLU A 142 -7.23 5.74 22.90
CA GLU A 142 -6.80 6.58 21.78
C GLU A 142 -6.00 7.76 22.33
N ASP A 143 -4.78 7.95 21.83
CA ASP A 143 -3.96 9.07 22.25
C ASP A 143 -2.96 9.48 21.16
N HIS A 144 -2.46 10.71 21.30
CA HIS A 144 -1.60 11.36 20.33
C HIS A 144 -0.47 12.12 21.04
N TRP A 145 0.72 12.11 20.43
CA TRP A 145 1.92 12.73 20.98
C TRP A 145 2.57 13.68 19.97
N GLY A 146 3.28 14.69 20.47
CA GLY A 146 3.99 15.66 19.65
C GLY A 146 3.03 16.60 18.90
N GLU A 147 3.20 16.71 17.59
CA GLU A 147 2.36 17.51 16.69
C GLU A 147 1.08 16.80 16.26
N PHE A 148 0.87 15.55 16.66
CA PHE A 148 -0.30 14.78 16.24
C PHE A 148 -1.51 15.13 17.12
N ASP A 149 -2.66 15.16 16.47
CA ASP A 149 -3.99 15.19 17.09
C ASP A 149 -4.91 14.24 16.31
N ALA A 150 -6.18 14.15 16.71
CA ALA A 150 -7.16 13.26 16.08
C ALA A 150 -7.40 13.56 14.59
N ASP A 151 -7.11 14.79 14.16
CA ASP A 151 -7.28 15.24 12.78
C ASP A 151 -5.99 15.08 11.96
N ARG A 152 -4.90 14.56 12.55
CA ARG A 152 -3.64 14.31 11.83
C ARG A 152 -3.83 13.20 10.80
N ILE A 153 -3.85 13.60 9.53
CA ILE A 153 -3.86 12.70 8.39
C ILE A 153 -2.43 12.23 8.12
N SER A 154 -2.22 10.93 7.97
CA SER A 154 -0.91 10.38 7.61
C SER A 154 -0.99 9.53 6.35
N LEU A 155 0.03 9.61 5.50
CA LEU A 155 0.26 8.61 4.44
C LEU A 155 0.74 7.32 5.12
N VAL A 156 0.12 6.19 4.79
CA VAL A 156 0.34 4.93 5.53
C VAL A 156 1.11 3.87 4.75
N ALA A 157 1.51 4.18 3.51
CA ALA A 157 2.25 3.26 2.65
C ALA A 157 1.62 1.84 2.68
N SER A 158 2.40 0.80 2.98
CA SER A 158 1.94 -0.59 2.90
C SER A 158 0.73 -0.94 3.76
N SER A 159 0.40 -0.18 4.80
CA SER A 159 -0.86 -0.34 5.55
C SER A 159 -2.12 -0.03 4.72
N SER A 160 -1.97 0.26 3.44
CA SER A 160 -3.04 0.32 2.44
C SER A 160 -3.52 -1.06 1.98
N LYS A 161 -2.70 -2.12 2.14
CA LYS A 161 -2.89 -3.40 1.47
C LYS A 161 -4.13 -4.13 1.97
N MET A 162 -4.38 -4.12 3.28
CA MET A 162 -5.61 -4.71 3.83
C MET A 162 -6.88 -4.04 3.28
N ILE A 163 -6.83 -2.72 3.04
CA ILE A 163 -7.94 -1.93 2.48
C ILE A 163 -8.20 -2.36 1.03
N THR A 164 -7.13 -2.41 0.22
CA THR A 164 -7.18 -2.84 -1.18
C THR A 164 -7.66 -4.28 -1.31
N ALA A 165 -7.12 -5.21 -0.51
CA ALA A 165 -7.56 -6.60 -0.51
C ALA A 165 -9.05 -6.74 -0.14
N GLY A 166 -9.53 -5.94 0.83
CA GLY A 166 -10.93 -5.93 1.20
C GLY A 166 -11.86 -5.40 0.08
N VAL A 167 -11.42 -4.48 -0.78
CA VAL A 167 -12.21 -4.08 -1.98
C VAL A 167 -12.45 -5.30 -2.87
N LEU A 168 -11.42 -6.09 -3.13
CA LEU A 168 -11.53 -7.28 -3.97
C LEU A 168 -12.41 -8.35 -3.31
N ALA A 169 -12.26 -8.53 -2.00
CA ALA A 169 -13.09 -9.45 -1.22
C ALA A 169 -14.57 -9.02 -1.21
N ARG A 170 -14.86 -7.72 -1.13
CA ARG A 170 -16.21 -7.17 -1.28
C ARG A 170 -16.81 -7.49 -2.64
N LEU A 171 -16.06 -7.24 -3.71
CA LEU A 171 -16.52 -7.54 -5.08
C LEU A 171 -16.76 -9.03 -5.26
N HIS A 172 -16.01 -9.88 -4.55
CA HIS A 172 -16.26 -11.31 -4.47
C HIS A 172 -17.57 -11.66 -3.76
N ASP A 173 -17.82 -11.08 -2.58
CA ASP A 173 -19.06 -11.26 -1.85
C ASP A 173 -20.30 -10.85 -2.68
N ASP A 174 -20.18 -9.77 -3.46
CA ASP A 174 -21.24 -9.27 -4.34
C ASP A 174 -21.41 -10.12 -5.63
N GLY A 175 -20.52 -11.08 -5.87
CA GLY A 175 -20.51 -11.92 -7.07
C GLY A 175 -20.16 -11.16 -8.35
N LEU A 176 -19.50 -10.00 -8.22
CA LEU A 176 -18.98 -9.20 -9.33
C LEU A 176 -17.59 -9.67 -9.77
N LEU A 177 -16.83 -10.27 -8.86
CA LEU A 177 -15.50 -10.83 -9.09
C LEU A 177 -15.43 -12.26 -8.53
N ASP A 178 -14.85 -13.20 -9.25
CA ASP A 178 -14.37 -14.44 -8.64
C ASP A 178 -12.87 -14.28 -8.38
N ILE A 179 -12.48 -14.12 -7.12
CA ILE A 179 -11.10 -13.76 -6.75
C ILE A 179 -10.12 -14.91 -7.02
N ASP A 180 -10.62 -16.15 -7.13
CA ASP A 180 -9.84 -17.33 -7.48
C ASP A 180 -9.95 -17.70 -8.99
N ALA A 181 -10.74 -16.94 -9.77
CA ALA A 181 -10.75 -17.07 -11.22
C ALA A 181 -9.60 -16.27 -11.87
N PRO A 182 -9.14 -16.65 -13.07
CA PRO A 182 -8.11 -15.90 -13.76
C PRO A 182 -8.49 -14.44 -14.02
N VAL A 183 -7.51 -13.54 -13.93
CA VAL A 183 -7.64 -12.12 -14.32
C VAL A 183 -8.16 -11.99 -15.76
N ALA A 184 -7.76 -12.92 -16.63
CA ALA A 184 -8.20 -12.99 -18.03
C ALA A 184 -9.71 -13.16 -18.23
N ASP A 185 -10.46 -13.56 -17.19
CA ASP A 185 -11.93 -13.64 -17.26
C ASP A 185 -12.60 -12.27 -17.09
N VAL A 186 -11.86 -11.26 -16.60
CA VAL A 186 -12.37 -9.90 -16.34
C VAL A 186 -11.88 -8.90 -17.40
N VAL A 187 -10.63 -9.03 -17.84
CA VAL A 187 -9.94 -8.07 -18.70
C VAL A 187 -9.23 -8.74 -19.88
N ASP A 188 -9.31 -8.15 -21.07
CA ASP A 188 -8.70 -8.70 -22.29
C ASP A 188 -7.17 -8.79 -22.21
N TRP A 189 -6.52 -7.78 -21.61
CA TRP A 189 -5.06 -7.77 -21.41
C TRP A 189 -4.59 -8.85 -20.43
N GLY A 190 -5.50 -9.45 -19.65
CA GLY A 190 -5.23 -10.59 -18.78
C GLY A 190 -4.68 -11.81 -19.53
N ALA A 191 -4.91 -11.90 -20.85
CA ALA A 191 -4.35 -12.94 -21.71
C ALA A 191 -2.81 -13.00 -21.73
N GLY A 192 -2.11 -11.92 -21.30
CA GLY A 192 -0.65 -11.92 -21.13
C GLY A 192 -0.18 -12.86 -20.02
N ASN A 193 -0.98 -13.04 -18.97
CA ASN A 193 -0.71 -13.93 -17.85
C ASN A 193 -1.99 -14.72 -17.48
N PRO A 194 -2.38 -15.70 -18.32
CA PRO A 194 -3.73 -16.27 -18.32
C PRO A 194 -4.06 -17.15 -17.11
N ASP A 195 -3.07 -17.52 -16.30
CA ASP A 195 -3.24 -18.38 -15.12
C ASP A 195 -3.20 -17.60 -13.79
N ILE A 196 -2.88 -16.30 -13.80
CA ILE A 196 -2.81 -15.48 -12.58
C ILE A 196 -4.24 -15.09 -12.14
N THR A 197 -4.51 -15.24 -10.84
CA THR A 197 -5.78 -14.88 -10.20
C THR A 197 -5.63 -13.64 -9.32
N PRO A 198 -6.70 -12.86 -9.09
CA PRO A 198 -6.68 -11.75 -8.13
C PRO A 198 -6.21 -12.15 -6.73
N ALA A 199 -6.57 -13.35 -6.27
CA ALA A 199 -6.18 -13.84 -4.95
C ALA A 199 -4.66 -14.02 -4.84
N GLN A 200 -4.00 -14.51 -5.90
CA GLN A 200 -2.55 -14.61 -5.97
C GLN A 200 -1.86 -13.23 -6.03
N LEU A 201 -2.49 -12.23 -6.66
CA LEU A 201 -1.95 -10.86 -6.69
C LEU A 201 -1.89 -10.27 -5.28
N VAL A 202 -3.01 -10.32 -4.52
CA VAL A 202 -3.08 -9.70 -3.18
C VAL A 202 -2.51 -10.53 -2.05
N SER A 203 -2.12 -11.78 -2.32
CA SER A 203 -1.32 -12.60 -1.39
C SER A 203 0.16 -12.63 -1.73
N ASN A 204 0.60 -11.85 -2.73
CA ASN A 204 2.01 -11.81 -3.17
C ASN A 204 2.55 -13.16 -3.67
N SER A 205 1.69 -14.01 -4.24
CA SER A 205 2.04 -15.33 -4.80
C SER A 205 1.78 -15.45 -6.31
N SER A 206 1.55 -14.33 -7.00
CA SER A 206 1.33 -14.29 -8.45
C SER A 206 2.55 -14.71 -9.28
N GLY A 207 3.74 -14.65 -8.71
CA GLY A 207 5.00 -14.89 -9.38
C GLY A 207 5.58 -13.68 -10.12
N LEU A 208 4.84 -12.56 -10.18
CA LEU A 208 5.37 -11.28 -10.67
C LEU A 208 6.52 -10.78 -9.80
N ILE A 209 7.36 -9.90 -10.34
CA ILE A 209 8.50 -9.35 -9.61
C ILE A 209 8.00 -8.39 -8.52
N GLY A 210 8.27 -8.74 -7.26
CA GLY A 210 7.93 -7.92 -6.09
C GLY A 210 9.00 -6.87 -5.74
N LEU A 211 8.69 -6.06 -4.73
CA LEU A 211 9.54 -4.96 -4.25
C LEU A 211 10.88 -5.45 -3.68
N LEU A 212 10.88 -6.58 -2.97
CA LEU A 212 12.10 -7.13 -2.36
C LEU A 212 13.05 -7.71 -3.41
N GLN A 213 12.52 -8.13 -4.56
CA GLN A 213 13.29 -8.62 -5.68
C GLN A 213 13.92 -7.46 -6.46
N ASP A 214 13.11 -6.50 -6.90
CA ASP A 214 13.58 -5.28 -7.56
C ASP A 214 12.55 -4.13 -7.44
N VAL A 215 12.72 -3.32 -6.40
CA VAL A 215 11.88 -2.15 -6.10
C VAL A 215 11.83 -1.11 -7.24
N GLY A 216 12.84 -1.10 -8.10
CA GLY A 216 12.96 -0.13 -9.20
C GLY A 216 12.81 -0.78 -10.57
N TYR A 217 12.18 -1.96 -10.65
CA TYR A 217 12.12 -2.73 -11.88
C TYR A 217 11.53 -1.89 -13.02
N PRO A 218 12.31 -1.53 -14.07
CA PRO A 218 11.90 -0.52 -15.03
C PRO A 218 10.56 -0.79 -15.74
N PRO A 219 10.24 -2.05 -16.11
CA PRO A 219 8.91 -2.41 -16.63
C PRO A 219 7.72 -2.00 -15.74
N TYR A 220 7.91 -1.97 -14.42
CA TYR A 220 6.83 -1.77 -13.44
C TYR A 220 6.81 -0.36 -12.86
N ILE A 221 7.60 0.57 -13.41
CA ILE A 221 7.74 1.93 -12.85
C ILE A 221 6.43 2.73 -12.86
N CYS A 222 5.46 2.37 -13.72
CA CYS A 222 4.16 3.02 -13.77
C CYS A 222 3.43 2.99 -12.42
N GLN A 223 3.72 2.01 -11.55
CA GLN A 223 3.09 1.93 -10.22
C GLN A 223 3.40 3.15 -9.33
N TYR A 224 4.51 3.85 -9.58
CA TYR A 224 4.94 5.02 -8.80
C TYR A 224 4.59 6.36 -9.45
N VAL A 225 4.02 6.33 -10.65
CA VAL A 225 3.79 7.53 -11.48
C VAL A 225 2.33 7.89 -11.43
N ALA A 226 2.04 9.13 -11.02
CA ALA A 226 0.67 9.66 -10.92
C ALA A 226 0.01 9.93 -12.28
N ASP A 227 0.80 10.05 -13.34
CA ASP A 227 0.29 10.24 -14.70
C ASP A 227 -0.19 8.91 -15.30
N GLY A 228 -1.28 8.97 -16.08
CA GLY A 228 -1.90 7.80 -16.69
C GLY A 228 -3.01 7.22 -15.83
N THR A 229 -3.45 6.01 -16.19
CA THR A 229 -4.55 5.31 -15.52
C THR A 229 -4.11 3.98 -14.92
N LEU A 230 -4.88 3.49 -13.94
CA LEU A 230 -4.67 2.18 -13.34
C LEU A 230 -4.74 1.05 -14.38
N GLN A 231 -5.66 1.16 -15.37
CA GLN A 231 -5.75 0.23 -16.50
C GLN A 231 -4.49 0.22 -17.38
N GLU A 232 -3.99 1.39 -17.79
CA GLU A 232 -2.78 1.47 -18.62
C GLU A 232 -1.56 0.88 -17.90
N CYS A 233 -1.42 1.16 -16.60
CA CYS A 233 -0.33 0.59 -15.81
C CYS A 233 -0.47 -0.94 -15.68
N ALA A 234 -1.67 -1.44 -15.39
CA ALA A 234 -1.91 -2.89 -15.28
C ALA A 234 -1.68 -3.62 -16.60
N GLU A 235 -2.17 -3.09 -17.73
CA GLU A 235 -1.90 -3.65 -19.06
C GLU A 235 -0.40 -3.66 -19.36
N GLN A 236 0.32 -2.57 -19.05
CA GLN A 236 1.77 -2.51 -19.21
C GLN A 236 2.48 -3.61 -18.38
N ILE A 237 2.03 -3.86 -17.15
CA ILE A 237 2.61 -4.88 -16.27
C ILE A 237 2.33 -6.29 -16.82
N PHE A 238 1.08 -6.58 -17.17
CA PHE A 238 0.65 -7.94 -17.56
C PHE A 238 1.03 -8.36 -18.98
N THR A 239 1.31 -7.40 -19.86
CA THR A 239 1.65 -7.66 -21.27
C THR A 239 3.14 -7.45 -21.56
N ASN A 240 3.93 -7.09 -20.55
CA ASN A 240 5.37 -7.03 -20.70
C ASN A 240 5.92 -8.44 -20.96
N THR A 241 6.92 -8.53 -21.83
CA THR A 241 7.62 -9.80 -22.14
C THR A 241 9.09 -9.75 -21.71
N ASP A 242 9.59 -8.58 -21.27
CA ASP A 242 10.97 -8.41 -20.80
C ASP A 242 11.18 -9.06 -19.41
N ASP A 243 10.10 -9.41 -18.72
CA ASP A 243 10.04 -10.08 -17.42
C ASP A 243 9.72 -11.58 -17.50
N ASP A 244 9.39 -12.13 -18.68
CA ASP A 244 9.09 -13.56 -18.90
C ASP A 244 10.11 -14.53 -18.25
N ALA A 245 11.39 -14.13 -18.23
CA ALA A 245 12.48 -14.93 -17.67
C ALA A 245 12.61 -14.83 -16.14
N ALA A 246 11.94 -13.85 -15.53
CA ALA A 246 12.00 -13.53 -14.11
C ALA A 246 10.68 -13.84 -13.37
N ILE A 247 9.55 -13.89 -14.09
CA ILE A 247 8.26 -14.34 -13.55
C ILE A 247 8.34 -15.83 -13.18
N LEU A 248 7.76 -16.17 -12.03
CA LEU A 248 7.62 -17.54 -11.56
C LEU A 248 6.18 -18.04 -11.79
N PRO A 249 5.97 -19.37 -11.83
CA PRO A 249 4.60 -19.91 -11.80
C PRO A 249 3.88 -19.42 -10.53
N PRO A 250 2.57 -19.10 -10.62
CA PRO A 250 1.79 -18.70 -9.45
C PRO A 250 1.81 -19.78 -8.36
N ASP A 251 1.71 -19.35 -7.10
CA ASP A 251 1.74 -20.22 -5.92
C ASP A 251 2.97 -21.14 -5.86
N THR A 252 4.15 -20.61 -6.22
CA THR A 252 5.43 -21.31 -6.04
C THR A 252 6.49 -20.53 -5.26
N ALA A 253 6.28 -19.23 -5.05
CA ALA A 253 7.15 -18.37 -4.27
C ALA A 253 6.40 -17.12 -3.80
N PHE A 254 6.87 -16.55 -2.70
CA PHE A 254 6.39 -15.28 -2.16
C PHE A 254 7.25 -14.12 -2.68
N HIS A 255 6.63 -13.22 -3.44
CA HIS A 255 7.26 -12.01 -3.97
C HIS A 255 6.52 -10.79 -3.45
N TYR A 256 6.98 -10.23 -2.32
CA TYR A 256 6.28 -9.17 -1.60
C TYR A 256 6.06 -7.89 -2.41
N GLY A 257 4.82 -7.41 -2.39
CA GLY A 257 4.41 -6.07 -2.84
C GLY A 257 4.54 -5.87 -4.35
N GLY A 258 4.45 -4.61 -4.75
CA GLY A 258 4.76 -4.15 -6.09
C GLY A 258 3.59 -4.16 -7.05
N ALA A 259 3.95 -4.24 -8.33
CA ALA A 259 3.08 -4.07 -9.48
C ALA A 259 1.81 -4.94 -9.47
N GLN A 260 1.87 -6.12 -8.86
CA GLN A 260 0.72 -7.02 -8.73
C GLN A 260 -0.48 -6.36 -8.03
N TRP A 261 -0.25 -5.42 -7.12
CA TRP A 261 -1.31 -4.68 -6.46
C TRP A 261 -1.98 -3.66 -7.38
N GLN A 262 -1.25 -3.06 -8.32
CA GLN A 262 -1.85 -2.18 -9.34
C GLN A 262 -2.76 -2.95 -10.28
N VAL A 263 -2.33 -4.16 -10.67
CA VAL A 263 -3.17 -5.06 -11.46
C VAL A 263 -4.44 -5.42 -10.69
N ALA A 264 -4.33 -5.74 -9.41
CA ALA A 264 -5.47 -6.07 -8.55
C ALA A 264 -6.50 -4.92 -8.51
N GLY A 265 -6.04 -3.68 -8.34
CA GLY A 265 -6.91 -2.50 -8.41
C GLY A 265 -7.56 -2.30 -9.78
N ALA A 266 -6.80 -2.47 -10.88
CA ALA A 266 -7.34 -2.38 -12.23
C ALA A 266 -8.44 -3.42 -12.50
N VAL A 267 -8.27 -4.64 -12.00
CA VAL A 267 -9.30 -5.69 -12.11
C VAL A 267 -10.56 -5.29 -11.33
N ALA A 268 -10.41 -4.69 -10.15
CA ALA A 268 -11.53 -4.21 -9.35
C ALA A 268 -12.35 -3.12 -10.06
N GLU A 269 -11.69 -2.17 -10.71
CA GLU A 269 -12.38 -1.12 -11.49
C GLU A 269 -13.21 -1.71 -12.63
N VAL A 270 -12.66 -2.67 -13.37
CA VAL A 270 -13.37 -3.31 -14.50
C VAL A 270 -14.51 -4.20 -14.02
N ALA A 271 -14.28 -5.01 -12.98
CA ALA A 271 -15.29 -5.93 -12.43
C ALA A 271 -16.50 -5.17 -11.88
N SER A 272 -16.27 -4.00 -11.27
CA SER A 272 -17.34 -3.17 -10.68
C SER A 272 -17.95 -2.16 -11.66
N GLY A 273 -17.20 -1.75 -12.68
CA GLY A 273 -17.54 -0.62 -13.55
C GLY A 273 -17.43 0.75 -12.85
N LYS A 274 -16.66 0.83 -11.76
CA LYS A 274 -16.47 2.03 -10.93
C LYS A 274 -14.99 2.40 -10.84
N SER A 275 -14.70 3.67 -10.61
CA SER A 275 -13.34 4.12 -10.31
C SER A 275 -12.93 3.72 -8.89
N TRP A 276 -11.63 3.69 -8.61
CA TRP A 276 -11.11 3.32 -7.31
C TRP A 276 -11.64 4.19 -6.16
N ASP A 277 -11.74 5.51 -6.35
CA ASP A 277 -12.29 6.43 -5.35
C ASP A 277 -13.76 6.14 -5.04
N GLN A 278 -14.57 5.78 -6.04
CA GLN A 278 -15.95 5.34 -5.85
C GLN A 278 -16.04 4.03 -5.07
N LEU A 279 -15.13 3.09 -5.33
CA LEU A 279 -15.07 1.83 -4.58
C LEU A 279 -14.72 2.08 -3.11
N ILE A 280 -13.73 2.93 -2.83
CA ILE A 280 -13.37 3.29 -1.45
C ILE A 280 -14.54 4.02 -0.76
N ASP A 281 -15.18 4.97 -1.45
CA ASP A 281 -16.29 5.73 -0.87
C ASP A 281 -17.46 4.81 -0.50
N GLU A 282 -17.90 3.97 -1.44
CA GLU A 282 -19.08 3.13 -1.26
C GLU A 282 -18.85 1.94 -0.31
N ILE A 283 -17.64 1.37 -0.28
CA ILE A 283 -17.35 0.18 0.52
C ILE A 283 -16.98 0.54 1.95
N TYR A 284 -16.25 1.65 2.15
CA TYR A 284 -15.70 2.00 3.46
C TYR A 284 -16.14 3.36 3.96
N VAL A 285 -15.98 4.43 3.18
CA VAL A 285 -16.19 5.80 3.69
C VAL A 285 -17.64 6.00 4.14
N GLN A 286 -18.61 5.71 3.28
CA GLN A 286 -20.02 5.91 3.61
C GLN A 286 -20.49 4.92 4.69
N PRO A 287 -20.25 3.59 4.59
CA PRO A 287 -20.79 2.66 5.57
C PRO A 287 -20.12 2.76 6.95
N CYS A 288 -18.82 3.03 6.98
CA CYS A 288 -18.04 3.11 8.21
C CYS A 288 -17.92 4.54 8.75
N GLU A 289 -18.58 5.51 8.12
CA GLU A 289 -18.56 6.93 8.50
C GLU A 289 -17.11 7.44 8.65
N LEU A 290 -16.27 7.12 7.67
CA LEU A 290 -14.89 7.61 7.63
C LEU A 290 -14.88 9.05 7.12
N GLU A 291 -13.95 9.86 7.61
CA GLU A 291 -13.85 11.27 7.23
C GLU A 291 -12.71 11.51 6.23
N THR A 292 -11.65 10.69 6.26
CA THR A 292 -10.41 11.02 5.57
C THR A 292 -9.80 9.91 4.69
N LEU A 293 -10.38 8.72 4.66
CA LEU A 293 -9.81 7.62 3.87
C LEU A 293 -9.89 7.90 2.36
N ALA A 294 -8.73 7.98 1.72
CA ALA A 294 -8.62 8.01 0.26
C ALA A 294 -7.22 7.57 -0.20
N PHE A 295 -7.06 7.43 -1.52
CA PHE A 295 -5.82 6.94 -2.16
C PHE A 295 -5.24 7.98 -3.11
N ASN A 296 -3.91 8.00 -3.21
CA ASN A 296 -3.16 8.81 -4.17
C ASN A 296 -1.96 8.05 -4.74
N ASN A 297 -1.17 8.69 -5.59
CA ASN A 297 0.14 8.21 -6.04
C ASN A 297 1.19 9.29 -5.83
N HIS A 298 1.56 9.52 -4.57
CA HIS A 298 2.36 10.65 -4.15
C HIS A 298 3.87 10.47 -4.41
N PHE A 299 4.31 9.25 -4.77
CA PHE A 299 5.73 8.87 -4.84
C PHE A 299 6.56 9.76 -5.76
N THR A 300 6.07 10.08 -6.95
CA THR A 300 6.76 11.01 -7.87
C THR A 300 6.30 12.47 -7.74
N GLN A 301 5.22 12.73 -6.98
CA GLN A 301 4.65 14.07 -6.82
C GLN A 301 5.37 14.87 -5.72
N ILE A 302 5.43 14.28 -4.52
CA ILE A 302 5.95 14.93 -3.32
C ILE A 302 7.06 14.10 -2.64
N GLY A 303 7.38 12.92 -3.17
CA GLY A 303 8.46 12.09 -2.69
C GLY A 303 9.84 12.72 -2.92
N THR A 304 10.76 12.46 -1.99
CA THR A 304 12.14 12.96 -2.02
C THR A 304 13.12 12.03 -2.75
N GLY A 305 12.60 10.95 -3.37
CA GLY A 305 13.37 9.87 -3.97
C GLY A 305 13.72 8.80 -2.94
N GLY A 306 12.84 7.82 -2.75
CA GLY A 306 12.94 6.75 -1.76
C GLY A 306 11.60 6.48 -1.08
N PHE A 307 11.64 5.75 0.03
CA PHE A 307 10.49 5.44 0.89
C PHE A 307 10.53 6.21 2.23
N ASP A 308 11.27 7.31 2.29
CA ASP A 308 11.22 8.23 3.43
C ASP A 308 9.87 8.94 3.45
N TYR A 309 9.33 9.25 4.64
CA TYR A 309 8.09 10.00 4.75
C TYR A 309 8.19 11.37 4.05
N PRO A 310 7.27 11.72 3.14
CA PRO A 310 7.32 12.99 2.42
C PRO A 310 6.85 14.13 3.33
N THR A 311 7.79 14.82 3.97
CA THR A 311 7.50 15.93 4.90
C THR A 311 6.71 17.08 4.28
N ALA A 312 6.63 17.15 2.94
CA ALA A 312 5.79 18.11 2.24
C ALA A 312 4.29 17.86 2.40
N PHE A 313 3.88 16.62 2.71
CA PHE A 313 2.48 16.26 2.97
C PHE A 313 1.97 16.91 4.26
N ASN A 314 2.70 16.76 5.36
CA ASN A 314 2.40 17.37 6.67
C ASN A 314 0.92 17.34 7.09
N GLY A 315 0.23 16.23 6.82
CA GLY A 315 -1.19 16.05 7.13
C GLY A 315 -2.17 16.87 6.30
N ASP A 316 -1.75 17.39 5.15
CA ASP A 316 -2.59 18.20 4.25
C ASP A 316 -2.74 17.53 2.87
N PRO A 317 -3.87 16.85 2.61
CA PRO A 317 -4.18 16.26 1.30
C PRO A 317 -4.21 17.25 0.14
N SER A 318 -4.38 18.55 0.39
CA SER A 318 -4.36 19.56 -0.68
C SER A 318 -2.98 19.71 -1.36
N THR A 319 -1.94 19.13 -0.75
CA THR A 319 -0.59 19.04 -1.33
C THR A 319 -0.47 17.96 -2.41
N LEU A 320 -1.46 17.07 -2.53
CA LEU A 320 -1.50 15.98 -3.50
C LEU A 320 -2.26 16.41 -4.76
N ALA A 321 -1.67 16.17 -5.93
CA ALA A 321 -2.41 16.31 -7.18
C ALA A 321 -3.33 15.08 -7.36
N PRO A 322 -4.54 15.27 -7.93
CA PRO A 322 -5.41 14.17 -8.32
C PRO A 322 -4.71 13.24 -9.33
N THR A 323 -5.10 11.96 -9.33
CA THR A 323 -4.55 10.93 -10.22
C THR A 323 -5.60 9.84 -10.50
N ASP A 324 -5.61 9.34 -11.74
CA ASP A 324 -6.39 8.17 -12.16
C ASP A 324 -5.56 6.87 -12.07
N ASN A 325 -4.33 6.95 -11.53
CA ASN A 325 -3.45 5.82 -11.22
C ASN A 325 -2.99 5.87 -9.76
N PRO A 326 -3.91 5.82 -8.77
CA PRO A 326 -3.54 5.71 -7.36
C PRO A 326 -2.69 4.46 -7.09
N ASN A 327 -1.78 4.52 -6.12
CA ASN A 327 -0.96 3.37 -5.75
C ASN A 327 -1.73 2.44 -4.79
N MET A 328 -2.05 1.23 -5.23
CA MET A 328 -2.91 0.27 -4.52
C MET A 328 -2.25 -0.34 -3.29
N GLU A 329 -0.93 -0.43 -3.27
CA GLU A 329 -0.22 -1.04 -2.16
C GLU A 329 0.33 -0.04 -1.14
N GLY A 330 0.20 1.26 -1.42
CA GLY A 330 1.04 2.29 -0.80
C GLY A 330 0.46 3.69 -0.79
N GLY A 331 -0.69 3.91 -1.42
CA GLY A 331 -1.24 5.23 -1.69
C GLY A 331 -2.26 5.75 -0.68
N ALA A 332 -2.67 4.96 0.30
CA ALA A 332 -3.69 5.40 1.25
C ALA A 332 -3.17 6.48 2.20
N TYR A 333 -4.05 7.42 2.53
CA TYR A 333 -3.91 8.31 3.67
C TYR A 333 -5.20 8.30 4.49
N VAL A 334 -5.06 8.50 5.80
CA VAL A 334 -6.11 8.27 6.79
C VAL A 334 -5.71 8.86 8.15
N THR A 335 -6.67 9.08 9.05
CA THR A 335 -6.43 9.44 10.44
C THR A 335 -6.34 8.20 11.34
N THR A 336 -5.83 8.37 12.56
CA THR A 336 -5.79 7.30 13.57
C THR A 336 -7.19 6.73 13.83
N GLY A 337 -8.17 7.59 14.08
CA GLY A 337 -9.55 7.19 14.37
C GLY A 337 -10.22 6.42 13.23
N ASP A 338 -10.08 6.88 11.99
CA ASP A 338 -10.68 6.19 10.84
C ASP A 338 -10.04 4.82 10.58
N TYR A 339 -8.72 4.68 10.77
CA TYR A 339 -8.08 3.36 10.68
C TYR A 339 -8.58 2.41 11.79
N GLY A 340 -8.78 2.93 13.01
CA GLY A 340 -9.38 2.16 14.10
C GLY A 340 -10.78 1.63 13.78
N LYS A 341 -11.61 2.40 13.07
CA LYS A 341 -12.92 1.93 12.58
C LYS A 341 -12.78 0.77 11.59
N LEU A 342 -11.77 0.79 10.72
CA LEU A 342 -11.49 -0.32 9.80
C LEU A 342 -11.06 -1.58 10.57
N LEU A 343 -10.20 -1.45 11.59
CA LEU A 343 -9.83 -2.58 12.45
C LEU A 343 -11.05 -3.16 13.19
N LEU A 344 -11.93 -2.30 13.71
CA LEU A 344 -13.19 -2.74 14.32
C LEU A 344 -14.08 -3.49 13.35
N MET A 345 -14.14 -3.07 12.09
CA MET A 345 -14.89 -3.78 11.05
C MET A 345 -14.37 -5.21 10.86
N HIS A 346 -13.04 -5.40 10.79
CA HIS A 346 -12.44 -6.74 10.72
C HIS A 346 -12.78 -7.60 11.96
N LEU A 347 -12.76 -7.01 13.16
CA LEU A 347 -13.07 -7.71 14.42
C LEU A 347 -14.57 -8.04 14.59
N ARG A 348 -15.46 -7.29 13.94
CA ARG A 348 -16.92 -7.40 14.10
C ARG A 348 -17.60 -8.11 12.93
N GLY A 349 -16.90 -9.05 12.29
CA GLY A 349 -17.47 -9.85 11.20
C GLY A 349 -17.84 -9.01 9.97
N GLY A 350 -17.09 -7.93 9.75
CA GLY A 350 -17.19 -7.05 8.61
C GLY A 350 -18.30 -6.01 8.73
N MET A 351 -18.71 -5.70 9.96
CA MET A 351 -19.77 -4.74 10.25
C MET A 351 -19.22 -3.32 10.46
N CYS A 352 -19.81 -2.38 9.74
CA CYS A 352 -19.71 -0.95 9.99
C CYS A 352 -21.09 -0.44 10.42
N GLY A 353 -21.26 -0.19 11.73
CA GLY A 353 -22.57 0.03 12.31
C GLY A 353 -23.51 -1.16 12.06
N ASP A 354 -24.62 -0.91 11.37
CA ASP A 354 -25.61 -1.94 11.00
C ASP A 354 -25.36 -2.53 9.59
N GLU A 355 -24.34 -2.07 8.86
CA GLU A 355 -24.05 -2.49 7.49
C GLU A 355 -22.89 -3.50 7.44
N GLN A 356 -23.10 -4.63 6.77
CA GLN A 356 -22.03 -5.62 6.55
C GLN A 356 -21.29 -5.29 5.24
N VAL A 357 -20.11 -4.68 5.38
CA VAL A 357 -19.26 -4.33 4.25
C VAL A 357 -18.45 -5.52 3.77
N LEU A 358 -17.97 -6.39 4.66
CA LEU A 358 -17.32 -7.66 4.32
C LEU A 358 -18.05 -8.83 4.97
N SER A 359 -18.21 -9.94 4.27
CA SER A 359 -18.73 -11.16 4.88
C SER A 359 -17.68 -11.78 5.82
N GLN A 360 -18.13 -12.59 6.77
CA GLN A 360 -17.20 -13.39 7.59
C GLN A 360 -16.31 -14.28 6.71
N ASN A 361 -16.83 -14.81 5.59
CA ASN A 361 -16.05 -15.63 4.68
C ASN A 361 -14.95 -14.83 3.97
N ALA A 362 -15.23 -13.57 3.61
CA ALA A 362 -14.22 -12.67 3.08
C ALA A 362 -13.12 -12.40 4.10
N LEU A 363 -13.47 -12.15 5.36
CA LEU A 363 -12.50 -11.96 6.44
C LEU A 363 -11.66 -13.21 6.69
N ASP A 364 -12.29 -14.38 6.82
CA ASP A 364 -11.60 -15.66 7.02
C ASP A 364 -10.58 -15.91 5.90
N MET A 365 -10.95 -15.62 4.65
CA MET A 365 -10.07 -15.71 3.48
C MET A 365 -8.92 -14.70 3.54
N MET A 366 -9.18 -13.46 3.95
CA MET A 366 -8.14 -12.42 4.04
C MET A 366 -7.14 -12.70 5.16
N HIS A 367 -7.59 -13.26 6.27
CA HIS A 367 -6.78 -13.52 7.47
C HIS A 367 -6.01 -14.84 7.43
N ALA A 368 -6.42 -15.80 6.60
CA ALA A 368 -5.75 -17.09 6.47
C ALA A 368 -4.30 -16.96 5.96
N ASP A 369 -3.40 -17.82 6.45
CA ASP A 369 -2.05 -17.96 5.88
C ASP A 369 -2.11 -18.67 4.52
N ARG A 370 -2.48 -17.90 3.49
CA ARG A 370 -2.63 -18.40 2.12
C ARG A 370 -1.33 -18.98 1.58
N ILE A 371 -0.18 -18.44 1.98
CA ILE A 371 1.13 -18.94 1.53
C ILE A 371 1.39 -20.36 2.02
N ALA A 372 1.06 -20.66 3.28
CA ALA A 372 1.10 -22.03 3.78
C ALA A 372 0.06 -22.92 3.07
N GLU A 373 -1.18 -22.46 2.94
CA GLU A 373 -2.27 -23.26 2.36
C GLU A 373 -2.07 -23.60 0.88
N ALA A 374 -1.57 -22.64 0.10
CA ALA A 374 -1.44 -22.77 -1.35
C ALA A 374 -0.28 -23.69 -1.75
N TYR A 375 0.87 -23.58 -1.08
CA TYR A 375 2.07 -24.31 -1.51
C TYR A 375 3.07 -24.68 -0.40
N ASP A 376 2.65 -24.66 0.88
CA ASP A 376 3.52 -24.97 2.03
C ASP A 376 4.77 -24.06 2.07
N GLY A 377 4.55 -22.78 1.75
CA GLY A 377 5.60 -21.77 1.63
C GLY A 377 5.79 -20.91 2.87
N ASP A 378 6.79 -20.02 2.78
CA ASP A 378 7.13 -19.03 3.78
C ASP A 378 7.20 -17.65 3.12
N ALA A 379 6.80 -16.60 3.85
CA ALA A 379 6.88 -15.23 3.35
C ALA A 379 8.29 -14.65 3.55
N TYR A 380 8.68 -14.39 4.80
CA TYR A 380 10.01 -13.89 5.15
C TYR A 380 10.92 -14.98 5.71
N ASP A 381 10.38 -15.81 6.59
CA ASP A 381 11.01 -16.98 7.21
C ASP A 381 9.94 -18.00 7.63
N GLU A 382 10.37 -19.14 8.19
CA GLU A 382 9.48 -20.24 8.60
C GLU A 382 8.40 -19.83 9.62
N ALA A 383 8.60 -18.73 10.35
CA ALA A 383 7.66 -18.20 11.33
C ALA A 383 6.67 -17.19 10.73
N THR A 384 6.89 -16.75 9.49
CA THR A 384 6.13 -15.67 8.86
C THR A 384 5.34 -16.16 7.65
N GLY A 385 4.02 -16.17 7.80
CA GLY A 385 3.05 -16.39 6.71
C GLY A 385 2.55 -15.08 6.09
N TYR A 386 1.64 -15.20 5.12
CA TYR A 386 0.97 -14.05 4.53
C TYR A 386 -0.45 -14.41 4.06
N GLY A 387 -1.41 -13.58 4.42
CA GLY A 387 -2.80 -13.63 3.94
C GLY A 387 -3.03 -12.66 2.79
N MET A 388 -4.23 -12.09 2.70
CA MET A 388 -4.52 -11.04 1.71
C MET A 388 -4.37 -9.67 2.37
N GLY A 389 -3.19 -9.06 2.19
CA GLY A 389 -2.85 -7.78 2.81
C GLY A 389 -2.46 -7.87 4.29
N TRP A 390 -2.21 -9.06 4.81
CA TRP A 390 -1.83 -9.28 6.21
C TRP A 390 -0.59 -10.17 6.31
N TRP A 391 0.45 -9.71 7.00
CA TRP A 391 1.48 -10.58 7.53
C TRP A 391 0.88 -11.45 8.63
N VAL A 392 1.22 -12.75 8.63
CA VAL A 392 0.75 -13.70 9.63
C VAL A 392 1.94 -14.17 10.47
N ASP A 393 1.97 -13.81 11.74
CA ASP A 393 2.94 -14.36 12.68
C ASP A 393 2.44 -15.72 13.17
N ARG A 394 3.15 -16.79 12.80
CA ARG A 394 2.76 -18.18 13.13
C ARG A 394 3.08 -18.56 14.58
N GLU A 395 3.88 -17.78 15.28
CA GLU A 395 4.22 -18.02 16.69
C GLU A 395 3.20 -17.38 17.62
N SER A 396 2.87 -16.11 17.39
CA SER A 396 1.91 -15.36 18.21
C SER A 396 0.46 -15.54 17.77
N GLY A 397 0.22 -15.76 16.47
CA GLY A 397 -1.12 -15.71 15.87
C GLY A 397 -1.56 -14.30 15.47
N TYR A 398 -0.76 -13.27 15.76
CA TYR A 398 -1.04 -11.91 15.33
C TYR A 398 -1.00 -11.78 13.80
N ILE A 399 -1.86 -10.91 13.28
CA ILE A 399 -1.75 -10.43 11.91
C ILE A 399 -1.45 -8.93 11.88
N SER A 400 -0.64 -8.48 10.92
CA SER A 400 -0.24 -7.06 10.82
C SER A 400 -0.04 -6.59 9.39
N ASP A 401 -0.07 -5.28 9.16
CA ASP A 401 0.13 -4.68 7.81
C ASP A 401 1.01 -3.42 7.90
N GLY A 402 2.26 -3.59 8.33
CA GLY A 402 3.20 -2.49 8.56
C GLY A 402 3.54 -1.68 7.29
N GLY A 403 3.53 -0.35 7.41
CA GLY A 403 3.82 0.61 6.35
C GLY A 403 5.26 1.09 6.32
N ALA A 404 5.75 1.43 5.12
CA ALA A 404 7.10 1.98 4.91
C ALA A 404 7.38 3.25 5.72
N TYR A 405 6.32 4.01 6.05
CA TYR A 405 6.39 5.28 6.78
C TYR A 405 6.29 5.16 8.30
N GLY A 406 6.18 3.92 8.83
CA GLY A 406 6.17 3.66 10.27
C GLY A 406 4.78 3.41 10.86
N SER A 407 3.73 3.33 10.04
CA SER A 407 2.44 2.80 10.47
C SER A 407 2.52 1.30 10.76
N VAL A 408 1.87 0.84 11.82
CA VAL A 408 1.81 -0.56 12.24
C VAL A 408 0.41 -0.87 12.78
N PRO A 409 -0.52 -1.28 11.91
CA PRO A 409 -1.75 -1.95 12.32
C PRO A 409 -1.48 -3.41 12.68
N TRP A 410 -2.13 -3.90 13.73
CA TRP A 410 -2.19 -5.33 14.04
C TRP A 410 -3.54 -5.73 14.63
N LEU A 411 -3.87 -7.01 14.48
CA LEU A 411 -5.04 -7.67 15.07
C LEU A 411 -4.60 -8.91 15.84
N ASP A 412 -5.20 -9.08 17.00
CA ASP A 412 -5.33 -10.37 17.68
C ASP A 412 -6.78 -10.85 17.53
N LEU A 413 -6.97 -11.88 16.72
CA LEU A 413 -8.30 -12.40 16.45
C LEU A 413 -8.80 -13.31 17.59
N ASP A 414 -7.90 -13.94 18.35
CA ASP A 414 -8.25 -14.84 19.45
C ASP A 414 -8.69 -14.06 20.69
N ASP A 415 -7.98 -12.97 21.02
CA ASP A 415 -8.34 -12.05 22.10
C ASP A 415 -9.29 -10.93 21.65
N GLY A 416 -9.60 -10.86 20.35
CA GLY A 416 -10.65 -10.00 19.80
C GLY A 416 -10.33 -8.50 19.84
N TYR A 417 -9.06 -8.13 19.68
CA TYR A 417 -8.62 -6.74 19.71
C TYR A 417 -7.72 -6.39 18.52
N GLY A 418 -7.57 -5.09 18.33
CA GLY A 418 -6.71 -4.52 17.30
C GLY A 418 -6.09 -3.23 17.76
N ALA A 419 -4.99 -2.84 17.14
CA ALA A 419 -4.43 -1.52 17.34
C ALA A 419 -3.78 -0.99 16.08
N TYR A 420 -3.76 0.32 15.97
CA TYR A 420 -3.09 1.04 14.91
C TYR A 420 -2.17 2.09 15.52
N LEU A 421 -0.87 1.84 15.35
CA LEU A 421 0.18 2.80 15.65
C LEU A 421 0.56 3.53 14.37
N VAL A 422 0.74 4.84 14.44
CA VAL A 422 1.27 5.64 13.34
C VAL A 422 2.33 6.62 13.82
N ILE A 423 3.44 6.64 13.10
CA ILE A 423 4.46 7.69 13.14
C ILE A 423 4.73 8.11 11.68
N GLU A 424 5.43 9.23 11.51
CA GLU A 424 5.80 9.74 10.18
C GLU A 424 7.32 9.71 10.00
N ALA A 425 7.86 8.49 9.96
CA ALA A 425 9.29 8.25 9.85
C ALA A 425 9.59 7.10 8.87
N ASP A 426 9.93 5.92 9.41
CA ASP A 426 10.26 4.73 8.64
C ASP A 426 9.75 3.46 9.31
N SER A 427 9.60 2.40 8.51
CA SER A 427 9.10 1.10 8.95
C SER A 427 9.91 0.50 10.12
N PRO A 428 11.27 0.48 10.13
CA PRO A 428 12.02 -0.02 11.28
C PRO A 428 11.70 0.72 12.59
N THR A 429 11.55 2.03 12.54
CA THR A 429 11.25 2.85 13.72
C THR A 429 9.84 2.60 14.24
N GLY A 430 8.85 2.48 13.33
CA GLY A 430 7.48 2.14 13.70
C GLY A 430 7.37 0.76 14.34
N ASN A 431 8.02 -0.25 13.76
CA ASN A 431 8.06 -1.61 14.31
C ASN A 431 8.77 -1.67 15.67
N GLU A 432 9.83 -0.88 15.87
CA GLU A 432 10.50 -0.82 17.17
C GLU A 432 9.59 -0.28 18.27
N LEU A 433 8.79 0.75 17.97
CA LEU A 433 7.80 1.28 18.93
C LEU A 433 6.67 0.26 19.15
N ALA A 434 6.09 -0.31 18.10
CA ALA A 434 5.04 -1.33 18.22
C ALA A 434 5.51 -2.53 19.06
N SER A 435 6.75 -2.98 18.89
CA SER A 435 7.32 -4.09 19.67
C SER A 435 7.41 -3.83 21.18
N GLN A 436 7.47 -2.57 21.59
CA GLN A 436 7.41 -2.18 23.00
C GLN A 436 5.99 -2.13 23.56
N LEU A 437 4.99 -2.10 22.68
CA LEU A 437 3.59 -1.93 23.01
C LEU A 437 2.79 -3.23 22.95
N TYR A 438 3.20 -4.25 22.18
CA TYR A 438 2.44 -5.51 22.05
C TYR A 438 2.02 -6.11 23.39
N ASP A 439 2.98 -6.50 24.24
CA ASP A 439 2.71 -7.10 25.55
C ASP A 439 1.91 -6.16 26.49
N ILE A 440 2.06 -4.84 26.31
CA ILE A 440 1.40 -3.84 27.16
C ILE A 440 -0.07 -3.70 26.78
N VAL A 441 -0.34 -3.64 25.48
CA VAL A 441 -1.70 -3.59 24.94
C VAL A 441 -2.41 -4.91 25.24
N GLU A 442 -1.79 -6.06 24.96
CA GLU A 442 -2.35 -7.38 25.27
C GLU A 442 -2.71 -7.49 26.76
N ALA A 443 -1.80 -7.11 27.66
CA ALA A 443 -2.05 -7.14 29.09
C ALA A 443 -3.17 -6.17 29.54
N ALA A 444 -3.35 -5.04 28.87
CA ALA A 444 -4.39 -4.07 29.20
C ALA A 444 -5.78 -4.49 28.69
N VAL A 445 -5.85 -5.20 27.55
CA VAL A 445 -7.11 -5.62 26.95
C VAL A 445 -7.64 -6.93 27.55
N THR A 446 -6.77 -7.80 28.04
CA THR A 446 -7.13 -9.13 28.59
C THR A 446 -7.45 -9.15 30.09
N THR A 447 -7.39 -8.01 30.77
CA THR A 447 -7.72 -7.84 32.20
C THR A 447 -9.17 -7.49 32.45
#